data_AF-A0A0T7LSU3-F1
#
_entry.id   AF-A0A0T7LSU3-F1
#
_cell.length_a   1.000
_cell.length_b   1.000
_cell.length_c   1.000
_cell.angle_alpha   90.00
_cell.angle_beta   90.00
_cell.angle_gamma   90.00
#
_symmetry.space_group_name_H-M   'P 1'
#
loop_
_entity.id
_entity.type
_entity.pdbx_description
1 polymer ?
#
loop_
_entity_poly.entity_id
_entity_poly.type
_entity_poly.pdbx_seq_one_letter_code
_entity_poly.pdbx_strand_id
1 'polypeptide(L)' 'MIERLANEILDASNGLGASVKRREDTHKMAEANRAFAHYRW' A
#
# COMPACT_ATOMS: atom_id res chain seq x y z
N MET A 1 -18.63 7.64 -11.80
CA MET A 1 -17.37 7.99 -11.10
C MET A 1 -17.51 7.80 -9.60
N ILE A 2 -18.60 8.29 -8.98
CA ILE A 2 -18.90 8.16 -7.55
C ILE A 2 -19.00 6.70 -7.09
N GLU A 3 -19.70 5.83 -7.81
CA GLU A 3 -19.83 4.41 -7.42
C GLU A 3 -18.50 3.66 -7.39
N ARG A 4 -17.61 3.94 -8.36
CA ARG A 4 -16.28 3.31 -8.40
C ARG A 4 -15.41 3.77 -7.23
N LEU A 5 -15.53 5.03 -6.82
CA LEU A 5 -14.83 5.57 -5.65
C LEU A 5 -15.41 5.00 -4.35
N ALA A 6 -16.75 4.91 -4.24
CA ALA A 6 -17.42 4.33 -3.09
C ALA A 6 -17.04 2.86 -2.90
N ASN A 7 -17.00 2.08 -3.99
CA ASN A 7 -16.54 0.69 -3.95
C ASN A 7 -15.07 0.58 -3.55
N GLU A 8 -14.17 1.42 -4.07
CA GLU A 8 -12.75 1.42 -3.67
C GLU A 8 -12.58 1.77 -2.18
N ILE A 9 -13.37 2.70 -1.64
CA ILE A 9 -13.35 3.06 -0.22
C ILE A 9 -13.87 1.90 0.65
N LEU A 10 -14.95 1.25 0.23
CA LEU A 10 -15.49 0.07 0.92
C LEU A 10 -14.50 -1.10 0.90
N ASP A 11 -13.88 -1.38 -0.26
CA ASP A 11 -12.87 -2.41 -0.42
C ASP A 11 -11.64 -2.11 0.46
N ALA A 12 -11.17 -0.87 0.46
CA ALA A 12 -10.05 -0.44 1.31
C ALA A 12 -10.37 -0.58 2.80
N SER A 13 -11.61 -0.29 3.22
CA SER A 13 -12.06 -0.49 4.61
C SER A 13 -12.08 -1.97 5.00
N ASN A 14 -12.35 -2.87 4.05
CA ASN A 14 -12.29 -4.32 4.26
C ASN A 14 -10.87 -4.90 4.15
N GLY A 15 -9.85 -4.05 4.01
CA GLY A 15 -8.47 -4.50 3.82
C GLY A 15 -8.22 -5.13 2.45
N LEU A 16 -9.12 -4.89 1.50
CA LEU A 16 -9.06 -5.41 0.13
C LEU A 16 -8.83 -4.24 -0.85
N GLY A 17 -8.60 -4.57 -2.12
CA GLY A 17 -8.44 -3.57 -3.17
C GLY A 17 -6.99 -3.18 -3.49
N ALA A 18 -6.85 -2.42 -4.57
CA ALA A 18 -5.54 -2.09 -5.15
C ALA A 18 -4.71 -1.19 -4.22
N SER A 19 -5.39 -0.35 -3.44
CA SER A 19 -4.77 0.57 -2.49
C SER A 19 -4.08 -0.17 -1.33
N VAL A 20 -4.70 -1.23 -0.81
CA VAL A 20 -4.12 -2.03 0.30
C VAL A 20 -2.95 -2.86 -0.22
N LYS A 21 -3.08 -3.48 -1.39
CA LYS A 21 -1.98 -4.21 -2.05
C LYS A 21 -0.75 -3.32 -2.27
N ARG A 22 -0.94 -2.09 -2.77
CA ARG A 22 0.15 -1.14 -2.94
C ARG A 22 0.86 -0.80 -1.63
N ARG A 23 0.12 -0.65 -0.54
CA ARG A 23 0.70 -0.40 0.79
C ARG A 23 1.57 -1.58 1.23
N GLU A 24 1.06 -2.81 1.10
CA GLU A 24 1.81 -4.01 1.47
C GLU A 24 3.07 -4.21 0.61
N ASP A 25 2.95 -4.04 -0.70
CA ASP A 25 4.09 -4.16 -1.63
C ASP A 25 5.17 -3.12 -1.29
N THR A 26 4.76 -1.89 -0.94
CA THR A 26 5.69 -0.83 -0.50
C THR A 26 6.39 -1.21 0.81
N HIS A 27 5.66 -1.77 1.77
CA HIS A 27 6.23 -2.20 3.05
C HIS A 27 7.21 -3.36 2.86
N LYS A 28 6.87 -4.39 2.07
CA LYS A 28 7.76 -5.51 1.75
C LYS A 28 9.04 -5.02 1.06
N MET A 29 8.90 -4.08 0.12
CA MET A 29 10.06 -3.50 -0.57
C MET A 29 10.93 -2.68 0.38
N ALA A 30 10.34 -1.96 1.34
CA ALA A 30 11.08 -1.24 2.38
C ALA A 30 11.82 -2.19 3.33
N GLU A 31 11.19 -3.30 3.74
CA GLU A 31 11.83 -4.33 4.57
C GLU A 31 12.99 -5.02 3.86
N ALA A 32 12.83 -5.36 2.57
CA ALA A 32 13.89 -5.94 1.75
C ALA A 32 15.11 -5.00 1.64
N ASN A 33 14.87 -3.70 1.59
CA ASN A 33 15.92 -2.68 1.48
C ASN A 33 16.37 -2.11 2.84
N ARG A 34 15.98 -2.72 3.96
CA ARG A 34 16.32 -2.23 5.30
C ARG A 34 17.83 -2.09 5.52
N ALA A 35 18.63 -2.96 4.92
CA ALA A 35 20.10 -2.89 4.97
C ALA A 35 20.67 -1.60 4.38
N PHE A 36 19.95 -0.97 3.44
CA PHE A 36 20.35 0.27 2.80
C PHE A 36 19.86 1.53 3.54
N ALA A 37 19.20 1.39 4.69
CA ALA A 37 18.69 2.52 5.47
C ALA A 37 19.80 3.49 5.90
N HIS A 38 21.03 3.01 6.04
CA HIS A 38 22.21 3.79 6.43
C HIS A 38 22.74 4.73 5.31
N TYR A 39 22.29 4.59 4.06
CA TYR A 39 22.68 5.48 2.95
C TYR A 39 21.93 6.82 2.93
N ARG A 40 21.03 7.07 3.90
CA ARG A 40 20.14 8.24 3.97
C ARG A 40 20.73 9.43 4.76
N TRP A 41 22.05 9.49 4.90
CA TRP A 41 22.73 10.65 5.48
C TRP A 41 22.83 11.81 4.48
#